data_AF-D2VT45-F1
#
_entry.id   AF-D2VT45-F1
#
_cell.length_a   1.000
_cell.length_b   1.000
_cell.length_c   1.000
_cell.angle_alpha   90.00
_cell.angle_beta   90.00
_cell.angle_gamma   90.00
#
_symmetry.space_group_name_H-M   'P 1'
#
loop_
_entity.id
_entity.type
_entity.pdbx_description
1 polymer ?
#
loop_
_entity_poly.entity_id
_entity_poly.type
_entity_poly.pdbx_seq_one_letter_code
_entity_poly.pdbx_strand_id
1 'polypeptide(L)'
;MMENQLNDIGPVVEDSLTTNDWTLEELRKLPWVVHGSTDSIDRDVIYWIPITTTNKTTPAYKRKLPSQKVCFDFCVENKLEENRNLIVIDSEKGIVIDCFKGTADAINNQIKLTYGYHEQKYECPVKDFVQRNIVLKMVRGVRQILSMVGRVMRIHKAKIRQRAVLIEFLGVEDHELVSELLDNFGIVHGCMDEDLTDLYHDDMKSNLKSLDFRKRVESVKLIDYSKICKQCILWEREFREKKLLEKDFNEELFRKWFEVKNLKWDNLMQNYKMLRKKQRNVDLPQLIQNMFESHFKAGSTNKKSSNSEQDFKTAGEEGDFLHIVKSIAFQMVQTDAQLENIELYSKRMVVDRDNRTQPLMYREMENMLSNLETCFKVLNEYRDMISNKLLTNLNVEIIENTYNIFKTIDISKEMSSFHQQCNSMLIDMKRERVACCPPIFLKTHLDSSLSLESLQHSTIEKLEFSSEEHRKLFFDYSKDLIGSSYWNSSDIGVLKMNEQDSTSSQHLYLKIQNFMHQTLNDGQLVHEYLNVKDYTYSFKILNDDLILISCCDLIAFKFRTPNQIQTLFTPILPQLCSKILLPSDFIQTQQVSFQEMKNHSNFIYHANGHFIFTSSMH
;
A
#
# COMPACT_ATOMS: atom_id res chain seq x y z
N MET A 1 -5.88 23.16 -41.80
CA MET A 1 -4.67 23.20 -40.96
C MET A 1 -4.98 24.14 -39.80
N MET A 2 -5.58 23.60 -38.75
CA MET A 2 -5.96 24.31 -37.53
C MET A 2 -5.11 23.74 -36.40
N GLU A 3 -4.18 24.56 -35.90
CA GLU A 3 -3.44 24.28 -34.68
C GLU A 3 -4.35 24.54 -33.48
N ASN A 4 -4.57 23.49 -32.70
CA ASN A 4 -5.33 23.53 -31.45
C ASN A 4 -4.52 24.25 -30.37
N GLN A 5 -5.03 25.41 -29.95
CA GLN A 5 -4.71 26.04 -28.68
C GLN A 5 -5.26 25.18 -27.53
N LEU A 6 -4.38 24.42 -26.88
CA LEU A 6 -4.62 23.89 -25.55
C LEU A 6 -4.31 25.02 -24.55
N ASN A 7 -5.39 25.62 -24.03
CA ASN A 7 -5.31 26.65 -23.01
C ASN A 7 -4.71 26.10 -21.71
N ASP A 8 -3.78 26.89 -21.18
CA ASP A 8 -3.31 26.93 -19.80
C ASP A 8 -4.45 26.72 -18.79
N ILE A 9 -4.41 25.58 -18.10
CA ILE A 9 -5.02 25.46 -16.77
C ILE A 9 -3.97 26.03 -15.81
N GLY A 10 -4.12 27.31 -15.48
CA GLY A 10 -3.27 28.00 -14.50
C GLY A 10 -3.24 27.27 -13.15
N PRO A 11 -2.18 27.49 -12.34
CA PRO A 11 -2.05 26.85 -11.04
C PRO A 11 -3.26 27.20 -10.17
N VAL A 12 -3.87 26.17 -9.62
CA VAL A 12 -4.88 26.28 -8.55
C VAL A 12 -4.29 27.20 -7.49
N VAL A 13 -4.96 28.33 -7.26
CA VAL A 13 -4.60 29.30 -6.23
C VAL A 13 -4.57 28.56 -4.89
N GLU A 14 -3.36 28.33 -4.37
CA GLU A 14 -3.17 27.87 -3.00
C GLU A 14 -3.73 28.96 -2.08
N ASP A 15 -4.86 28.65 -1.45
CA ASP A 15 -5.42 29.44 -0.36
C ASP A 15 -4.30 29.72 0.66
N SER A 16 -3.95 31.01 0.79
CA SER A 16 -3.00 31.54 1.75
C SER A 16 -3.61 31.58 3.17
N LEU A 17 -4.13 30.44 3.61
CA LEU A 17 -4.70 30.25 4.93
C LEU A 17 -3.60 29.85 5.92
N THR A 18 -3.47 30.69 6.95
CA THR A 18 -2.73 30.46 8.18
C THR A 18 -2.72 28.97 8.59
N THR A 19 -1.53 28.40 8.64
CA THR A 19 -1.26 26.98 8.84
C THR A 19 -1.63 26.53 10.26
N ASN A 20 -2.91 26.27 10.51
CA ASN A 20 -3.38 25.45 11.62
C ASN A 20 -3.09 23.97 11.32
N ASP A 21 -1.81 23.60 11.17
CA ASP A 21 -1.37 22.21 11.10
C ASP A 21 -0.88 21.74 12.48
N TRP A 22 -0.74 20.44 12.67
CA TRP A 22 -0.18 19.87 13.90
C TRP A 22 1.26 20.32 14.11
N THR A 23 1.60 20.74 15.32
CA THR A 23 3.00 20.96 15.70
C THR A 23 3.65 19.64 16.13
N LEU A 24 4.97 19.50 15.92
CA LEU A 24 5.71 18.31 16.40
C LEU A 24 5.56 18.11 17.91
N GLU A 25 5.48 19.21 18.67
CA GLU A 25 5.30 19.18 20.12
C GLU A 25 3.93 18.66 20.55
N GLU A 26 2.87 18.94 19.78
CA GLU A 26 1.56 18.32 20.01
C GLU A 26 1.59 16.82 19.67
N LEU A 27 2.24 16.43 18.57
CA LEU A 27 2.34 15.02 18.17
C LEU A 27 3.08 14.16 19.21
N ARG A 28 4.11 14.70 19.87
CA ARG A 28 4.84 14.00 20.95
C ARG A 28 3.98 13.72 22.18
N LYS A 29 2.89 14.47 22.38
CA LYS A 29 1.96 14.31 23.50
C LYS A 29 0.85 13.32 23.21
N LEU A 30 0.73 12.86 21.96
CA LEU A 30 -0.25 11.86 21.60
C LEU A 30 -0.01 10.55 22.35
N PRO A 31 -1.08 9.81 22.67
CA PRO A 31 -0.93 8.46 23.17
C PRO A 31 -0.29 7.55 22.10
N TRP A 32 0.39 6.48 22.56
CA TRP A 32 1.15 5.59 21.69
C TRP A 32 1.16 4.14 22.17
N VAL A 33 1.37 3.21 21.24
CA VAL A 33 1.55 1.77 21.51
C VAL A 33 2.84 1.27 20.89
N VAL A 34 3.49 0.30 21.56
CA VAL A 34 4.60 -0.46 20.95
C VAL A 34 4.00 -1.70 20.29
N HIS A 35 4.44 -2.03 19.08
CA HIS A 35 3.89 -3.15 18.32
C HIS A 35 4.99 -3.97 17.63
N GLY A 36 4.61 -5.04 16.94
CA GLY A 36 5.56 -5.92 16.26
C GLY A 36 6.09 -7.03 17.16
N SER A 37 7.12 -7.74 16.72
CA SER A 37 7.64 -8.92 17.43
C SER A 37 8.55 -8.55 18.59
N THR A 38 8.56 -9.40 19.63
CA THR A 38 9.43 -9.25 20.81
C THR A 38 10.92 -9.36 20.51
N ASP A 39 11.26 -9.96 19.36
CA ASP A 39 12.63 -10.17 18.87
C ASP A 39 13.04 -9.09 17.84
N SER A 40 12.28 -8.00 17.72
CA SER A 40 12.66 -6.87 16.87
C SER A 40 13.81 -6.11 17.52
N ILE A 41 14.79 -5.70 16.70
CA ILE A 41 15.86 -4.81 17.14
C ILE A 41 15.33 -3.37 17.24
N ASP A 42 14.41 -3.02 16.32
CA ASP A 42 13.80 -1.71 16.26
C ASP A 42 12.58 -1.66 17.18
N ARG A 43 12.44 -0.57 17.93
CA ARG A 43 11.24 -0.30 18.73
C ARG A 43 10.19 0.36 17.83
N ASP A 44 9.27 -0.44 17.30
CA ASP A 44 8.17 0.06 16.47
C ASP A 44 7.08 0.70 17.33
N VAL A 45 6.87 2.01 17.17
CA VAL A 45 5.94 2.81 17.99
C VAL A 45 4.90 3.49 17.11
N ILE A 46 3.63 3.29 17.43
CA ILE A 46 2.51 3.96 16.74
C ILE A 46 1.89 4.99 17.67
N TYR A 47 1.91 6.25 17.25
CA TYR A 47 1.15 7.33 17.86
C TYR A 47 -0.20 7.45 17.18
N TRP A 48 -1.25 7.78 17.93
CA TRP A 48 -2.58 7.95 17.34
C TRP A 48 -3.26 9.26 17.70
N ILE A 49 -3.99 9.78 16.72
CA ILE A 49 -4.91 10.91 16.85
C ILE A 49 -6.30 10.33 17.12
N PRO A 50 -6.86 10.48 18.34
CA PRO A 50 -8.20 10.02 18.62
C PRO A 50 -9.22 10.97 17.99
N ILE A 51 -10.16 10.42 17.22
CA ILE A 51 -11.32 11.15 16.74
C ILE A 51 -12.60 10.46 17.19
N THR A 52 -13.67 11.22 17.34
CA THR A 52 -15.01 10.71 17.61
C THR A 52 -15.91 11.15 16.47
N THR A 53 -16.59 10.21 15.82
CA THR A 53 -17.48 10.51 14.69
C THR A 53 -18.63 11.43 15.06
N THR A 54 -19.09 11.41 16.32
CA THR A 54 -20.23 12.22 16.77
C THR A 54 -19.86 13.63 17.22
N ASN A 55 -18.62 13.87 17.65
CA ASN A 55 -18.28 15.12 18.33
C ASN A 55 -17.72 16.18 17.37
N LYS A 56 -18.58 17.12 16.96
CA LYS A 56 -18.23 18.26 16.08
C LYS A 56 -17.36 19.33 16.74
N THR A 57 -17.06 19.23 18.05
CA THR A 57 -16.29 20.25 18.78
C THR A 57 -14.80 20.28 18.43
N THR A 58 -14.23 19.18 17.95
CA THR A 58 -12.83 19.14 17.54
C THR A 58 -12.67 19.83 16.18
N PRO A 59 -11.75 20.82 16.04
CA PRO A 59 -11.50 21.47 14.76
C PRO A 59 -11.26 20.45 13.64
N ALA A 60 -11.88 20.67 12.47
CA ALA A 60 -11.80 19.75 11.33
C ALA A 60 -10.36 19.32 10.97
N TYR A 61 -9.39 20.23 11.08
CA TYR A 61 -7.98 19.93 10.77
C TYR A 61 -7.35 18.93 11.75
N LYS A 62 -7.80 18.85 13.00
CA LYS A 62 -7.34 17.87 14.00
C LYS A 62 -8.03 16.51 13.89
N ARG A 63 -8.94 16.34 12.92
CA ARG A 63 -9.66 15.07 12.68
C ARG A 63 -9.06 14.24 11.54
N LYS A 64 -7.86 14.59 11.07
CA LYS A 64 -7.13 13.92 10.00
C LYS A 64 -5.64 13.88 10.32
N LEU A 65 -4.88 13.11 9.54
CA LEU A 65 -3.43 13.18 9.58
C LEU A 65 -2.93 14.61 9.29
N PRO A 66 -1.82 15.03 9.92
CA PRO A 66 -1.08 16.23 9.53
C PRO A 66 -0.65 16.19 8.06
N SER A 67 -0.10 17.30 7.56
CA SER A 67 0.53 17.27 6.24
C SER A 67 1.63 16.18 6.14
N GLN A 68 1.86 15.69 4.93
CA GLN A 68 2.85 14.62 4.69
C GLN A 68 4.24 14.99 5.20
N LYS A 69 4.62 16.28 5.07
CA LYS A 69 5.88 16.82 5.58
C LYS A 69 5.96 16.71 7.11
N VAL A 70 4.93 17.17 7.81
CA VAL A 70 4.89 17.11 9.29
C VAL A 70 4.91 15.66 9.78
N CYS A 71 4.16 14.76 9.14
CA CYS A 71 4.21 13.34 9.47
C CYS A 71 5.60 12.74 9.26
N PHE A 72 6.27 13.10 8.16
CA PHE A 72 7.63 12.67 7.86
C PHE A 72 8.61 13.18 8.92
N ASP A 73 8.63 14.49 9.18
CA ASP A 73 9.51 15.14 10.15
C ASP A 73 9.37 14.50 11.54
N PHE A 74 8.13 14.27 11.99
CA PHE A 74 7.84 13.56 13.24
C PHE A 74 8.41 12.14 13.27
N CYS A 75 8.26 11.40 12.17
CA CYS A 75 8.69 10.01 12.10
C CYS A 75 10.21 9.83 12.00
N VAL A 76 10.96 10.85 11.56
CA VAL A 76 12.42 10.77 11.42
C VAL A 76 13.19 11.39 12.59
N GLU A 77 12.58 12.30 13.36
CA GLU A 77 13.24 13.05 14.45
C GLU A 77 13.96 12.14 15.47
N ASN A 78 13.38 10.97 15.78
CA ASN A 78 13.96 10.02 16.76
C ASN A 78 14.17 8.61 16.19
N LYS A 79 14.53 8.50 14.90
CA LYS A 79 14.67 7.21 14.19
C LYS A 79 15.68 6.24 14.85
N LEU A 80 16.57 6.73 15.71
CA LEU A 80 17.55 5.90 16.43
C LEU A 80 16.96 5.12 17.60
N GLU A 81 15.94 5.65 18.26
CA GLU A 81 15.32 5.02 19.42
C GLU A 81 13.96 4.40 19.08
N GLU A 82 13.22 5.01 18.15
CA GLU A 82 11.86 4.64 17.83
C GLU A 82 11.62 4.67 16.31
N ASN A 83 11.15 3.56 15.74
CA ASN A 83 10.60 3.55 14.40
C ASN A 83 9.14 4.00 14.46
N ARG A 84 8.95 5.32 14.46
CA ARG A 84 7.63 5.94 14.65
C ARG A 84 6.72 5.79 13.43
N ASN A 85 5.43 5.66 13.69
CA ASN A 85 4.34 5.84 12.73
C ASN A 85 3.20 6.63 13.38
N LEU A 86 2.35 7.23 12.54
CA LEU A 86 1.21 8.05 12.98
C LEU A 86 -0.08 7.54 12.33
N ILE A 87 -1.13 7.40 13.13
CA ILE A 87 -2.45 6.94 12.69
C ILE A 87 -3.57 7.82 13.24
N VAL A 88 -4.76 7.67 12.65
CA VAL A 88 -6.01 8.24 13.14
C VAL A 88 -6.93 7.09 13.56
N ILE A 89 -7.52 7.20 14.75
CA ILE A 89 -8.40 6.18 15.31
C ILE A 89 -9.79 6.76 15.54
N ASP A 90 -10.81 6.08 15.03
CA ASP A 90 -12.20 6.29 15.44
C ASP A 90 -12.37 5.66 16.84
N SER A 91 -12.40 6.50 17.87
CA SER A 91 -12.38 6.08 19.28
C SER A 91 -13.69 5.43 19.72
N GLU A 92 -14.79 5.72 19.04
CA GLU A 92 -16.08 5.09 19.28
C GLU A 92 -16.01 3.63 18.82
N LYS A 93 -15.63 3.44 17.54
CA LYS A 93 -15.52 2.11 16.92
C LYS A 93 -14.29 1.32 17.36
N GLY A 94 -13.24 2.01 17.81
CA GLY A 94 -11.93 1.40 18.10
C GLY A 94 -11.27 0.80 16.86
N ILE A 95 -11.28 1.53 15.74
CA ILE A 95 -10.64 1.10 14.49
C ILE A 95 -9.73 2.19 13.92
N VAL A 96 -8.68 1.77 13.23
CA VAL A 96 -7.80 2.67 12.46
C VAL A 96 -8.50 3.09 11.17
N ILE A 97 -8.58 4.40 10.93
CA ILE A 97 -9.24 4.95 9.75
C ILE A 97 -8.26 5.61 8.76
N ASP A 98 -7.08 6.00 9.23
CA ASP A 98 -6.04 6.59 8.40
C ASP A 98 -4.65 6.31 9.01
N CYS A 99 -3.62 6.25 8.18
CA CYS A 99 -2.25 5.98 8.60
C CYS A 99 -1.22 6.59 7.67
N PHE A 100 -0.12 7.10 8.25
CA PHE A 100 0.97 7.69 7.47
C PHE A 100 1.79 6.64 6.71
N LYS A 101 2.23 5.57 7.37
CA LYS A 101 2.89 4.42 6.75
C LYS A 101 1.96 3.21 6.80
N GLY A 102 1.93 2.37 5.75
CA GLY A 102 1.09 1.16 5.71
C GLY A 102 -0.35 1.41 5.24
N THR A 103 -1.24 0.44 5.42
CA THR A 103 -2.69 0.58 5.21
C THR A 103 -3.42 0.50 6.55
N ALA A 104 -4.54 1.20 6.68
CA ALA A 104 -5.28 1.31 7.94
C ALA A 104 -5.70 -0.07 8.48
N ASP A 105 -6.21 -0.93 7.62
CA ASP A 105 -6.60 -2.30 7.95
C ASP A 105 -5.43 -3.18 8.42
N ALA A 106 -4.25 -3.06 7.78
CA ALA A 106 -3.06 -3.80 8.23
C ALA A 106 -2.64 -3.38 9.64
N ILE A 107 -2.62 -2.06 9.88
CA ILE A 107 -2.15 -1.50 11.14
C ILE A 107 -3.14 -1.82 12.25
N ASN A 108 -4.44 -1.73 11.97
CA ASN A 108 -5.47 -2.12 12.91
C ASN A 108 -5.24 -3.55 13.43
N ASN A 109 -5.14 -4.50 12.50
CA ASN A 109 -4.97 -5.91 12.84
C ASN A 109 -3.59 -6.18 13.47
N GLN A 110 -2.53 -5.50 13.00
CA GLN A 110 -1.19 -5.60 13.56
C GLN A 110 -1.14 -5.12 15.02
N ILE A 111 -1.71 -3.96 15.34
CA ILE A 111 -1.78 -3.45 16.72
C ILE A 111 -2.52 -4.48 17.56
N LYS A 112 -3.72 -4.89 17.16
CA LYS A 112 -4.54 -5.82 17.94
C LYS A 112 -3.83 -7.14 18.23
N LEU A 113 -3.14 -7.70 17.23
CA LEU A 113 -2.44 -8.98 17.36
C LEU A 113 -1.17 -8.89 18.21
N THR A 114 -0.45 -7.77 18.14
CA THR A 114 0.88 -7.66 18.76
C THR A 114 0.91 -6.81 20.04
N TYR A 115 -0.22 -6.23 20.44
CA TYR A 115 -0.31 -5.37 21.61
C TYR A 115 0.20 -6.04 22.90
N GLY A 116 -0.15 -7.31 23.10
CA GLY A 116 0.26 -8.09 24.29
C GLY A 116 1.73 -8.56 24.29
N TYR A 117 2.51 -8.25 23.26
CA TYR A 117 3.92 -8.65 23.17
C TYR A 117 4.87 -7.69 23.89
N HIS A 118 4.41 -6.49 24.22
CA HIS A 118 5.22 -5.44 24.83
C HIS A 118 4.52 -4.88 26.07
N GLU A 119 5.30 -4.30 26.97
CA GLU A 119 4.73 -3.51 28.07
C GLU A 119 4.13 -2.21 27.51
N GLN A 120 2.86 -1.95 27.82
CA GLN A 120 2.10 -0.83 27.26
C GLN A 120 1.78 0.21 28.32
N LYS A 121 1.96 1.48 27.96
CA LYS A 121 1.60 2.61 28.83
C LYS A 121 0.12 2.99 28.74
N TYR A 122 -0.49 2.76 27.59
CA TYR A 122 -1.87 3.15 27.28
C TYR A 122 -2.68 1.92 26.87
N GLU A 123 -3.98 1.92 27.14
CA GLU A 123 -4.91 0.87 26.70
C GLU A 123 -4.89 0.69 25.17
N CYS A 124 -5.13 -0.54 24.70
CA CYS A 124 -5.18 -0.85 23.28
C CYS A 124 -6.29 -0.04 22.61
N PRO A 125 -5.96 0.88 21.67
CA PRO A 125 -6.97 1.74 21.08
C PRO A 125 -7.80 1.02 20.01
N VAL A 126 -7.35 -0.16 19.56
CA VAL A 126 -8.06 -1.02 18.62
C VAL A 126 -8.92 -2.04 19.38
N LYS A 127 -10.23 -2.00 19.16
CA LYS A 127 -11.20 -2.88 19.82
C LYS A 127 -11.40 -4.18 19.06
N ASP A 128 -11.52 -4.10 17.74
CA ASP A 128 -11.84 -5.23 16.86
C ASP A 128 -10.86 -5.39 15.69
N PHE A 129 -10.79 -6.60 15.13
CA PHE A 129 -10.17 -6.83 13.83
C PHE A 129 -11.04 -6.27 12.71
N VAL A 130 -10.40 -5.79 11.64
CA VAL A 130 -11.09 -5.32 10.43
C VAL A 130 -10.76 -6.25 9.26
N GLN A 131 -11.64 -6.25 8.26
CA GLN A 131 -11.45 -7.06 7.06
C GLN A 131 -10.24 -6.56 6.28
N ARG A 132 -9.34 -7.48 5.93
CA ARG A 132 -8.17 -7.17 5.10
C ARG A 132 -8.60 -6.80 3.69
N ASN A 133 -8.04 -5.70 3.21
CA ASN A 133 -8.05 -5.35 1.81
C ASN A 133 -6.88 -6.03 1.08
N ILE A 134 -7.13 -7.24 0.59
CA ILE A 134 -6.12 -8.12 -0.01
C ILE A 134 -5.61 -7.50 -1.31
N VAL A 135 -6.50 -6.96 -2.15
CA VAL A 135 -6.15 -6.41 -3.47
C VAL A 135 -5.24 -5.19 -3.33
N LEU A 136 -5.57 -4.24 -2.46
CA LEU A 136 -4.73 -3.07 -2.23
C LEU A 136 -3.38 -3.48 -1.63
N LYS A 137 -3.38 -4.44 -0.71
CA LYS A 137 -2.14 -4.93 -0.12
C LYS A 137 -1.27 -5.63 -1.16
N MET A 138 -1.83 -6.44 -2.05
CA MET A 138 -1.11 -7.04 -3.17
C MET A 138 -0.49 -5.97 -4.07
N VAL A 139 -1.26 -4.95 -4.47
CA VAL A 139 -0.77 -3.80 -5.25
C VAL A 139 0.45 -3.16 -4.59
N ARG A 140 0.36 -2.91 -3.28
CA ARG A 140 1.46 -2.31 -2.51
C ARG A 140 2.63 -3.26 -2.32
N GLY A 141 2.39 -4.56 -2.12
CA GLY A 141 3.41 -5.59 -1.98
C GLY A 141 4.28 -5.71 -3.23
N VAL A 142 3.64 -5.86 -4.40
CA VAL A 142 4.32 -5.87 -5.71
C VAL A 142 5.13 -4.59 -5.91
N ARG A 143 4.54 -3.41 -5.62
CA ARG A 143 5.27 -2.14 -5.73
C ARG A 143 6.46 -2.06 -4.78
N GLN A 144 6.32 -2.51 -3.53
CA GLN A 144 7.40 -2.50 -2.54
C GLN A 144 8.55 -3.42 -2.96
N ILE A 145 8.25 -4.63 -3.45
CA ILE A 145 9.25 -5.55 -3.99
C ILE A 145 10.03 -4.87 -5.13
N LEU A 146 9.32 -4.33 -6.13
CA LEU A 146 9.96 -3.63 -7.25
C LEU A 146 10.74 -2.40 -6.79
N SER A 147 10.25 -1.65 -5.81
CA SER A 147 10.94 -0.48 -5.25
C SER A 147 12.28 -0.85 -4.60
N MET A 148 12.32 -1.97 -3.87
CA MET A 148 13.56 -2.50 -3.27
C MET A 148 14.55 -2.94 -4.35
N VAL A 149 14.08 -3.61 -5.40
CA VAL A 149 14.92 -3.92 -6.57
C VAL A 149 15.46 -2.64 -7.20
N GLY A 150 14.59 -1.67 -7.51
CA GLY A 150 15.00 -0.39 -8.08
C GLY A 150 16.01 0.39 -7.23
N ARG A 151 16.01 0.19 -5.90
CA ARG A 151 17.03 0.74 -5.00
C ARG A 151 18.38 0.05 -5.22
N VAL A 152 18.43 -1.28 -5.21
CA VAL A 152 19.66 -2.06 -5.47
C VAL A 152 20.27 -1.65 -6.81
N MET A 153 19.44 -1.52 -7.84
CA MET A 153 19.91 -1.21 -9.18
C MET A 153 20.40 0.24 -9.31
N ARG A 154 19.81 1.19 -8.56
CA ARG A 154 20.35 2.56 -8.49
C ARG A 154 21.72 2.59 -7.82
N ILE A 155 21.91 1.82 -6.74
CA ILE A 155 23.21 1.68 -6.07
C ILE A 155 24.23 1.08 -7.05
N HIS A 156 23.86 0.01 -7.76
CA HIS A 156 24.68 -0.60 -8.81
C HIS A 156 25.12 0.43 -9.86
N LYS A 157 24.17 1.18 -10.45
CA LYS A 157 24.46 2.20 -11.46
C LYS A 157 25.30 3.36 -10.91
N ALA A 158 25.08 3.75 -9.65
CA ALA A 158 25.89 4.77 -9.00
C ALA A 158 27.35 4.31 -8.91
N LYS A 159 27.59 3.07 -8.47
CA LYS A 159 28.93 2.47 -8.42
C LYS A 159 29.58 2.40 -9.82
N ILE A 160 28.83 2.07 -10.88
CA ILE A 160 29.37 2.00 -12.26
C ILE A 160 29.84 3.38 -12.69
N ARG A 161 29.01 4.40 -12.45
CA ARG A 161 29.34 5.79 -12.78
C ARG A 161 30.53 6.30 -11.98
N GLN A 162 30.62 5.96 -10.70
CA GLN A 162 31.74 6.32 -9.86
C GLN A 162 33.06 5.76 -10.42
N ARG A 163 33.07 4.49 -10.84
CA ARG A 163 34.22 3.87 -11.50
C ARG A 163 34.58 4.59 -12.81
N ALA A 164 33.59 4.87 -13.67
CA ALA A 164 33.82 5.56 -14.94
C ALA A 164 34.37 6.98 -14.76
N VAL A 165 33.85 7.74 -13.78
CA VAL A 165 34.35 9.07 -13.44
C VAL A 165 35.79 9.00 -12.93
N LEU A 166 36.14 7.99 -12.12
CA LEU A 166 37.52 7.82 -11.65
C LEU A 166 38.47 7.47 -12.79
N ILE A 167 38.09 6.59 -13.70
CA ILE A 167 38.84 6.26 -14.93
C ILE A 167 39.13 7.55 -15.72
N GLU A 168 38.10 8.34 -16.02
CA GLU A 168 38.23 9.61 -16.74
C GLU A 168 39.11 10.61 -16.00
N PHE A 169 38.92 10.72 -14.68
CA PHE A 169 39.62 11.69 -13.82
C PHE A 169 41.10 11.38 -13.63
N LEU A 170 41.44 10.09 -13.54
CA LEU A 170 42.82 9.63 -13.34
C LEU A 170 43.56 9.53 -14.67
N GLY A 171 42.85 9.53 -15.80
CA GLY A 171 43.43 9.22 -17.11
C GLY A 171 43.98 7.79 -17.16
N VAL A 172 43.38 6.89 -16.38
CA VAL A 172 43.81 5.50 -16.24
C VAL A 172 42.77 4.63 -16.95
N GLU A 173 43.12 4.10 -18.12
CA GLU A 173 42.29 3.13 -18.84
C GLU A 173 42.33 1.73 -18.18
N ASP A 174 43.29 1.49 -17.31
CA ASP A 174 43.47 0.22 -16.60
C ASP A 174 42.42 0.06 -15.48
N HIS A 175 41.46 -0.81 -15.76
CA HIS A 175 40.39 -1.21 -14.86
C HIS A 175 40.88 -1.88 -13.56
N GLU A 176 42.01 -2.58 -13.60
CA GLU A 176 42.61 -3.21 -12.41
C GLU A 176 43.23 -2.14 -11.52
N LEU A 177 43.95 -1.18 -12.10
CA LEU A 177 44.57 -0.09 -11.36
C LEU A 177 43.53 0.79 -10.64
N VAL A 178 42.39 1.07 -11.27
CA VAL A 178 41.28 1.80 -10.63
C VAL A 178 40.64 0.98 -9.50
N SER A 179 40.58 -0.34 -9.64
CA SER A 179 40.06 -1.23 -8.59
C SER A 179 41.01 -1.26 -7.39
N GLU A 180 42.31 -1.43 -7.64
CA GLU A 180 43.38 -1.37 -6.63
C GLU A 180 43.38 -0.02 -5.90
N LEU A 181 43.20 1.08 -6.63
CA LEU A 181 43.07 2.41 -6.05
C LEU A 181 41.85 2.53 -5.12
N LEU A 182 40.68 2.08 -5.58
CA LEU A 182 39.45 2.12 -4.78
C LEU A 182 39.55 1.24 -3.53
N ASP A 183 40.24 0.09 -3.63
CA ASP A 183 40.52 -0.77 -2.48
C ASP A 183 41.47 -0.09 -1.48
N ASN A 184 42.51 0.59 -1.97
CA ASN A 184 43.41 1.38 -1.12
C ASN A 184 42.71 2.56 -0.42
N PHE A 185 41.63 3.10 -1.00
CA PHE A 185 40.80 4.12 -0.36
C PHE A 185 39.79 3.55 0.65
N GLY A 186 39.67 2.23 0.78
CA GLY A 186 38.60 1.61 1.56
C GLY A 186 37.19 1.86 0.97
N ILE A 187 37.10 2.34 -0.27
CA ILE A 187 35.82 2.62 -0.91
C ILE A 187 35.20 1.30 -1.35
N VAL A 188 33.97 1.05 -0.94
CA VAL A 188 33.20 -0.14 -1.33
C VAL A 188 32.73 0.01 -2.78
N HIS A 189 33.47 -0.56 -3.73
CA HIS A 189 33.15 -0.49 -5.16
C HIS A 189 32.58 -1.80 -5.72
N GLY A 190 32.88 -2.93 -5.06
CA GLY A 190 32.33 -4.26 -5.33
C GLY A 190 32.62 -4.84 -6.70
N CYS A 191 32.65 -6.18 -6.77
CA CYS A 191 32.58 -6.87 -8.05
C CYS A 191 31.22 -6.54 -8.67
N MET A 192 31.25 -5.88 -9.83
CA MET A 192 30.07 -5.56 -10.60
C MET A 192 29.66 -6.79 -11.37
N ASP A 193 28.49 -7.35 -11.07
CA ASP A 193 27.89 -8.32 -11.97
C ASP A 193 27.36 -7.58 -13.20
N GLU A 194 27.99 -7.80 -14.36
CA GLU A 194 27.57 -7.21 -15.63
C GLU A 194 26.16 -7.67 -16.00
N ASP A 195 25.77 -8.90 -15.62
CA ASP A 195 24.42 -9.44 -15.86
C ASP A 195 23.34 -8.65 -15.12
N LEU A 196 23.66 -8.05 -13.97
CA LEU A 196 22.74 -7.17 -13.25
C LEU A 196 22.53 -5.86 -14.01
N THR A 197 23.51 -5.40 -14.79
CA THR A 197 23.37 -4.16 -15.58
C THR A 197 22.33 -4.33 -16.69
N ASP A 198 22.33 -5.49 -17.35
CA ASP A 198 21.36 -5.85 -18.38
C ASP A 198 19.95 -6.04 -17.79
N LEU A 199 19.86 -6.54 -16.55
CA LEU A 199 18.58 -6.68 -15.85
C LEU A 199 17.84 -5.33 -15.67
N TYR A 200 18.55 -4.19 -15.71
CA TYR A 200 17.96 -2.84 -15.66
C TYR A 200 17.92 -2.16 -17.02
N HIS A 201 17.16 -2.76 -17.94
CA HIS A 201 16.68 -2.08 -19.13
C HIS A 201 15.76 -0.90 -18.75
N ASP A 202 15.62 0.07 -19.66
CA ASP A 202 14.75 1.25 -19.47
C ASP A 202 13.29 0.86 -19.14
N ASP A 203 12.87 -0.34 -19.54
CA ASP A 203 11.59 -0.95 -19.23
C ASP A 203 11.34 -1.12 -17.72
N MET A 204 12.34 -1.43 -16.90
CA MET A 204 12.13 -1.51 -15.44
C MET A 204 11.79 -0.14 -14.84
N LYS A 205 12.40 0.94 -15.35
CA LYS A 205 12.18 2.30 -14.85
C LYS A 205 10.81 2.83 -15.26
N SER A 206 10.38 2.51 -16.49
CA SER A 206 9.02 2.83 -16.96
C SER A 206 7.98 1.99 -16.20
N ASN A 207 8.24 0.69 -15.96
CA ASN A 207 7.32 -0.21 -15.26
C ASN A 207 7.18 0.09 -13.76
N LEU A 208 8.25 0.53 -13.10
CA LEU A 208 8.20 1.01 -11.71
C LEU A 208 7.24 2.19 -11.53
N LYS A 209 7.14 3.04 -12.55
CA LYS A 209 6.23 4.18 -12.58
C LYS A 209 4.90 3.88 -13.26
N SER A 210 4.81 2.74 -13.94
CA SER A 210 3.62 2.35 -14.67
C SER A 210 2.44 2.26 -13.71
N LEU A 211 1.31 2.82 -14.11
CA LEU A 211 0.05 2.67 -13.39
C LEU A 211 -0.70 1.40 -13.83
N ASP A 212 -0.14 0.62 -14.77
CA ASP A 212 -0.60 -0.70 -15.15
C ASP A 212 -0.08 -1.75 -14.15
N PHE A 213 -0.97 -2.33 -13.36
CA PHE A 213 -0.61 -3.36 -12.38
C PHE A 213 -0.10 -4.65 -13.06
N ARG A 214 -0.65 -5.05 -14.21
CA ARG A 214 -0.25 -6.28 -14.90
C ARG A 214 1.20 -6.20 -15.35
N LYS A 215 1.61 -5.07 -15.94
CA LYS A 215 3.02 -4.83 -16.31
C LYS A 215 3.96 -4.88 -15.11
N ARG A 216 3.51 -4.43 -13.93
CA ARG A 216 4.30 -4.56 -12.69
C ARG A 216 4.48 -6.03 -12.30
N VAL A 217 3.44 -6.85 -12.38
CA VAL A 217 3.52 -8.29 -12.08
C VAL A 217 4.42 -9.03 -13.08
N GLU A 218 4.33 -8.69 -14.37
CA GLU A 218 5.23 -9.21 -15.41
C GLU A 218 6.68 -8.81 -15.13
N SER A 219 6.92 -7.58 -14.68
CA SER A 219 8.26 -7.14 -14.27
C SER A 219 8.77 -7.94 -13.07
N VAL A 220 7.92 -8.21 -12.07
CA VAL A 220 8.29 -9.08 -10.94
C VAL A 220 8.72 -10.46 -11.42
N LYS A 221 7.99 -11.04 -12.38
CA LYS A 221 8.26 -12.38 -12.93
C LYS A 221 9.63 -12.47 -13.63
N LEU A 222 10.06 -11.39 -14.28
CA LEU A 222 11.32 -11.36 -15.04
C LEU A 222 12.56 -11.17 -14.16
N ILE A 223 12.40 -10.70 -12.92
CA ILE A 223 13.53 -10.42 -12.03
C ILE A 223 14.10 -11.71 -11.45
N ASP A 224 15.41 -11.88 -11.55
CA ASP A 224 16.13 -12.91 -10.80
C ASP A 224 16.55 -12.38 -9.42
N TYR A 225 15.74 -12.66 -8.41
CA TYR A 225 15.97 -12.18 -7.04
C TYR A 225 17.20 -12.83 -6.41
N SER A 226 17.62 -13.98 -6.93
CA SER A 226 18.84 -14.67 -6.51
C SER A 226 20.06 -13.82 -6.79
N LYS A 227 20.20 -13.30 -8.01
CA LYS A 227 21.32 -12.43 -8.40
C LYS A 227 21.33 -11.14 -7.57
N ILE A 228 20.18 -10.52 -7.37
CA ILE A 228 20.02 -9.30 -6.57
C ILE A 228 20.46 -9.54 -5.12
N CYS A 229 19.98 -10.61 -4.49
CA CYS A 229 20.31 -10.90 -3.10
C CYS A 229 21.77 -11.31 -2.93
N LYS A 230 22.33 -12.08 -3.86
CA LYS A 230 23.76 -12.40 -3.91
C LYS A 230 24.60 -11.13 -3.89
N GLN A 231 24.28 -10.19 -4.78
CA GLN A 231 25.03 -8.94 -4.87
C GLN A 231 24.93 -8.11 -3.58
N CYS A 232 23.73 -8.05 -2.98
CA CYS A 232 23.51 -7.38 -1.70
C CYS A 232 24.37 -7.98 -0.58
N ILE A 233 24.43 -9.31 -0.48
CA ILE A 233 25.23 -10.01 0.54
C ILE A 233 26.73 -9.79 0.31
N LEU A 234 27.18 -9.84 -0.95
CA LEU A 234 28.58 -9.56 -1.30
C LEU A 234 28.99 -8.13 -0.95
N TRP A 235 28.16 -7.14 -1.26
CA TRP A 235 28.41 -5.75 -0.89
C TRP A 235 28.40 -5.53 0.62
N GLU A 236 27.51 -6.18 1.36
CA GLU A 236 27.51 -6.10 2.83
C GLU A 236 28.82 -6.67 3.41
N ARG A 237 29.24 -7.84 2.93
CA ARG A 237 30.48 -8.48 3.37
C ARG A 237 31.69 -7.58 3.10
N GLU A 238 31.80 -7.07 1.87
CA GLU A 238 32.86 -6.12 1.48
C GLU A 238 32.83 -4.87 2.36
N PHE A 239 31.64 -4.31 2.63
CA PHE A 239 31.48 -3.14 3.49
C PHE A 239 31.99 -3.42 4.91
N ARG A 240 31.70 -4.59 5.48
CA ARG A 240 32.20 -4.98 6.81
C ARG A 240 33.71 -5.19 6.83
N GLU A 241 34.26 -5.87 5.83
CA GLU A 241 35.71 -6.08 5.66
C GLU A 241 36.44 -4.72 5.56
N LYS A 242 35.93 -3.80 4.75
CA LYS A 242 36.53 -2.46 4.56
C LYS A 242 36.39 -1.58 5.79
N LYS A 243 35.27 -1.63 6.51
CA LYS A 243 35.09 -0.91 7.79
C LYS A 243 36.06 -1.36 8.88
N LEU A 244 36.53 -2.61 8.83
CA LEU A 244 37.61 -3.08 9.71
C LEU A 244 38.95 -2.46 9.31
N LEU A 245 39.22 -2.34 8.00
CA LEU A 245 40.44 -1.75 7.44
C LEU A 245 40.50 -0.22 7.53
N GLU A 246 39.37 0.50 7.57
CA GLU A 246 39.32 1.96 7.74
C GLU A 246 40.06 2.43 9.00
N LYS A 247 40.21 1.56 10.00
CA LYS A 247 41.02 1.86 11.20
C LYS A 247 42.52 1.97 10.93
N ASP A 248 42.98 1.46 9.79
CA ASP A 248 44.40 1.30 9.44
C ASP A 248 44.82 2.15 8.22
N PHE A 249 43.98 3.09 7.75
CA PHE A 249 44.34 3.95 6.61
C PHE A 249 45.59 4.79 6.91
N ASN A 250 46.63 4.61 6.09
CA ASN A 250 47.91 5.30 6.23
C ASN A 250 48.18 6.13 4.96
N GLU A 251 47.99 7.45 5.09
CA GLU A 251 48.21 8.42 4.00
C GLU A 251 49.62 8.33 3.39
N GLU A 252 50.64 8.00 4.19
CA GLU A 252 52.02 7.93 3.72
C GLU A 252 52.25 6.71 2.82
N LEU A 253 51.70 5.54 3.19
CA LEU A 253 51.72 4.35 2.33
C LEU A 253 50.98 4.60 1.02
N PHE A 254 49.88 5.34 1.10
CA PHE A 254 49.07 5.67 -0.07
C PHE A 254 49.79 6.62 -1.05
N ARG A 255 50.48 7.65 -0.52
CA ARG A 255 51.33 8.52 -1.35
C ARG A 255 52.46 7.75 -2.03
N LYS A 256 53.14 6.86 -1.29
CA LYS A 256 54.18 5.98 -1.85
C LYS A 256 53.62 5.08 -2.96
N TRP A 257 52.40 4.57 -2.80
CA TRP A 257 51.74 3.79 -3.84
C TRP A 257 51.49 4.61 -5.11
N PHE A 258 51.04 5.87 -4.99
CA PHE A 258 50.88 6.78 -6.13
C PHE A 258 52.19 7.02 -6.88
N GLU A 259 53.27 7.24 -6.14
CA GLU A 259 54.61 7.43 -6.70
C GLU A 259 55.09 6.18 -7.45
N VAL A 260 54.89 4.98 -6.89
CA VAL A 260 55.24 3.69 -7.51
C VAL A 260 54.48 3.47 -8.81
N LYS A 261 53.19 3.85 -8.87
CA LYS A 261 52.36 3.74 -10.08
C LYS A 261 52.55 4.89 -11.07
N ASN A 262 53.50 5.80 -10.80
CA ASN A 262 53.77 6.99 -11.62
C ASN A 262 52.54 7.91 -11.79
N LEU A 263 51.65 7.92 -10.80
CA LEU A 263 50.47 8.78 -10.75
C LEU A 263 50.81 10.06 -10.01
N LYS A 264 50.49 11.22 -10.60
CA LYS A 264 50.79 12.52 -9.99
C LYS A 264 49.78 12.84 -8.89
N TRP A 265 50.24 12.82 -7.63
CA TRP A 265 49.45 13.22 -6.46
C TRP A 265 48.81 14.61 -6.61
N ASP A 266 49.55 15.56 -7.18
CA ASP A 266 49.06 16.93 -7.38
C ASP A 266 47.91 17.02 -8.39
N ASN A 267 47.88 16.14 -9.39
CA ASN A 267 46.78 16.07 -10.35
C ASN A 267 45.51 15.54 -9.66
N LEU A 268 45.63 14.51 -8.82
CA LEU A 268 44.53 14.01 -8.00
C LEU A 268 43.96 15.14 -7.11
N MET A 269 44.83 15.88 -6.42
CA MET A 269 44.42 16.97 -5.52
C MET A 269 43.86 18.21 -6.25
N GLN A 270 44.37 18.56 -7.43
CA GLN A 270 43.82 19.64 -8.25
C GLN A 270 42.46 19.28 -8.83
N ASN A 271 42.31 18.08 -9.38
CA ASN A 271 41.05 17.62 -9.92
C ASN A 271 40.01 17.40 -8.80
N TYR A 272 40.44 17.00 -7.60
CA TYR A 272 39.59 16.93 -6.41
C TYR A 272 39.04 18.32 -6.01
N LYS A 273 39.88 19.36 -6.06
CA LYS A 273 39.44 20.76 -5.87
C LYS A 273 38.45 21.22 -6.95
N MET A 274 38.52 20.69 -8.18
CA MET A 274 37.54 20.95 -9.23
C MET A 274 36.20 20.25 -8.99
N LEU A 275 36.20 19.00 -8.50
CA LEU A 275 34.98 18.30 -8.08
C LEU A 275 34.25 19.05 -6.96
N ARG A 276 35.00 19.66 -6.03
CA ARG A 276 34.46 20.56 -4.99
C ARG A 276 33.69 21.77 -5.56
N LYS A 277 34.12 22.31 -6.71
CA LYS A 277 33.48 23.48 -7.36
C LYS A 277 32.28 23.12 -8.24
N LYS A 278 32.22 21.91 -8.80
CA LYS A 278 31.10 21.44 -9.64
C LYS A 278 29.94 20.84 -8.82
N GLN A 279 29.90 21.07 -7.51
CA GLN A 279 28.86 20.62 -6.57
C GLN A 279 27.45 21.02 -7.00
N ARG A 280 26.80 20.17 -7.79
CA ARG A 280 25.35 20.02 -7.85
C ARG A 280 25.07 18.53 -8.01
N ASN A 281 24.83 17.87 -6.87
CA ASN A 281 24.18 16.56 -6.68
C ASN A 281 25.06 15.29 -6.64
N VAL A 282 25.40 14.89 -5.40
CA VAL A 282 25.34 13.52 -4.80
C VAL A 282 26.61 12.63 -4.68
N ASP A 283 26.77 12.12 -3.44
CA ASP A 283 27.51 11.00 -2.79
C ASP A 283 29.04 10.87 -2.83
N LEU A 284 29.68 10.46 -3.93
CA LEU A 284 31.12 10.14 -3.87
C LEU A 284 32.02 11.33 -3.47
N PRO A 285 31.78 12.57 -3.97
CA PRO A 285 32.59 13.71 -3.59
C PRO A 285 32.40 14.12 -2.11
N GLN A 286 31.23 13.87 -1.52
CA GLN A 286 30.95 14.18 -0.11
C GLN A 286 31.60 13.15 0.83
N LEU A 287 31.63 11.87 0.44
CA LEU A 287 32.33 10.81 1.16
C LEU A 287 33.84 11.05 1.16
N ILE A 288 34.41 11.34 -0.01
CA ILE A 288 35.82 11.71 -0.16
C ILE A 288 36.12 13.00 0.63
N GLN A 289 35.21 13.99 0.62
CA GLN A 289 35.34 15.22 1.41
C GLN A 289 35.34 14.96 2.91
N ASN A 290 34.45 14.10 3.43
CA ASN A 290 34.38 13.78 4.84
C ASN A 290 35.60 12.97 5.31
N MET A 291 36.12 12.06 4.47
CA MET A 291 37.39 11.35 4.73
C MET A 291 38.57 12.31 4.81
N PHE A 292 38.70 13.26 3.88
CA PHE A 292 39.79 14.24 3.95
C PHE A 292 39.60 15.22 5.13
N GLU A 293 38.40 15.76 5.35
CA GLU A 293 38.16 16.78 6.39
C GLU A 293 38.26 16.24 7.83
N SER A 294 37.92 14.97 8.07
CA SER A 294 38.07 14.33 9.39
C SER A 294 39.54 14.13 9.79
N HIS A 295 40.41 13.84 8.83
CA HIS A 295 41.85 13.69 9.08
C HIS A 295 42.61 15.03 9.12
N PHE A 296 42.21 16.03 8.32
CA PHE A 296 42.86 17.34 8.35
C PHE A 296 42.53 18.17 9.62
N LYS A 297 41.39 17.92 10.30
CA LYS A 297 41.03 18.63 11.54
C LYS A 297 41.62 18.00 12.81
N ALA A 298 42.18 16.78 12.75
CA ALA A 298 42.82 16.13 13.90
C ALA A 298 44.11 16.85 14.36
N GLY A 299 44.62 17.80 13.58
CA GLY A 299 45.76 18.66 13.94
C GLY A 299 45.42 19.97 14.68
N SER A 300 44.14 20.37 14.81
CA SER A 300 43.79 21.56 15.60
C SER A 300 43.28 21.16 16.97
N THR A 301 44.13 21.30 17.98
CA THR A 301 43.77 21.22 19.39
C THR A 301 42.64 22.20 19.71
N ASN A 302 41.41 21.69 19.84
CA ASN A 302 40.48 22.17 20.85
C ASN A 302 39.44 21.09 21.17
N LYS A 303 39.57 20.57 22.40
CA LYS A 303 38.55 19.80 23.11
C LYS A 303 37.26 20.61 23.18
N LYS A 304 36.19 20.15 22.53
CA LYS A 304 34.83 20.01 23.09
C LYS A 304 33.80 19.69 22.00
N SER A 305 33.21 18.50 22.14
CA SER A 305 31.83 18.09 21.86
C SER A 305 31.78 16.81 21.03
N SER A 306 31.46 15.73 21.74
CA SER A 306 31.33 14.35 21.32
C SER A 306 29.99 14.09 20.62
N ASN A 307 29.70 14.79 19.52
CA ASN A 307 28.47 14.59 18.74
C ASN A 307 28.69 14.28 17.24
N SER A 308 29.93 13.99 16.81
CA SER A 308 30.22 13.72 15.39
C SER A 308 29.81 12.32 14.89
N GLU A 309 29.18 11.49 15.73
CA GLU A 309 28.62 10.19 15.31
C GLU A 309 27.21 10.32 14.70
N GLN A 310 26.60 11.52 14.79
CA GLN A 310 25.21 11.75 14.43
C GLN A 310 25.01 12.19 12.96
N ASP A 311 26.01 12.81 12.33
CA ASP A 311 25.87 13.41 10.98
C ASP A 311 26.13 12.46 9.80
N PHE A 312 26.64 11.25 10.03
CA PHE A 312 26.80 10.24 8.96
C PHE A 312 25.55 9.39 8.71
N LYS A 313 24.49 9.54 9.52
CA LYS A 313 23.28 8.72 9.41
C LYS A 313 22.18 9.33 8.52
N THR A 314 22.37 10.52 7.95
CA THR A 314 21.48 11.05 6.90
C THR A 314 21.83 10.51 5.50
N ALA A 315 23.01 9.89 5.34
CA ALA A 315 23.29 8.88 4.29
C ALA A 315 22.93 7.44 4.75
N GLY A 316 22.26 7.32 5.91
CA GLY A 316 22.06 6.10 6.71
C GLY A 316 21.04 5.10 6.15
N GLU A 317 21.22 4.77 4.89
CA GLU A 317 20.36 3.85 4.17
C GLU A 317 21.12 3.13 3.02
N GLU A 318 22.41 3.43 2.81
CA GLU A 318 23.31 2.72 1.87
C GLU A 318 24.03 1.50 2.49
N GLY A 319 23.84 1.21 3.78
CA GLY A 319 24.64 0.22 4.51
C GLY A 319 23.88 -0.90 5.21
N ASP A 320 22.62 -1.18 4.85
CA ASP A 320 21.92 -2.38 5.34
C ASP A 320 21.34 -3.14 4.13
N PHE A 321 22.24 -3.69 3.32
CA PHE A 321 21.85 -4.53 2.19
C PHE A 321 21.07 -5.76 2.67
N LEU A 322 21.39 -6.26 3.87
CA LEU A 322 20.64 -7.34 4.50
C LEU A 322 19.21 -6.94 4.85
N HIS A 323 18.95 -5.68 5.20
CA HIS A 323 17.59 -5.17 5.38
C HIS A 323 16.80 -5.16 4.07
N ILE A 324 17.44 -4.86 2.93
CA ILE A 324 16.80 -4.96 1.62
C ILE A 324 16.40 -6.42 1.35
N VAL A 325 17.33 -7.37 1.55
CA VAL A 325 17.07 -8.81 1.38
C VAL A 325 15.94 -9.29 2.29
N LYS A 326 16.01 -8.96 3.58
CA LYS A 326 14.93 -9.22 4.56
C LYS A 326 13.60 -8.63 4.09
N SER A 327 13.59 -7.39 3.60
CA SER A 327 12.37 -6.71 3.18
C SER A 327 11.75 -7.36 1.96
N ILE A 328 12.55 -7.76 0.96
CA ILE A 328 12.09 -8.48 -0.22
C ILE A 328 11.46 -9.82 0.21
N ALA A 329 12.21 -10.61 0.98
CA ALA A 329 11.75 -11.90 1.48
C ALA A 329 10.44 -11.78 2.28
N PHE A 330 10.36 -10.81 3.19
CA PHE A 330 9.17 -10.58 4.00
C PHE A 330 7.98 -10.20 3.14
N GLN A 331 8.15 -9.27 2.18
CA GLN A 331 7.06 -8.86 1.29
C GLN A 331 6.59 -9.99 0.38
N MET A 332 7.49 -10.83 -0.12
CA MET A 332 7.12 -11.98 -0.94
C MET A 332 6.28 -12.99 -0.16
N VAL A 333 6.78 -13.47 0.98
CA VAL A 333 6.06 -14.47 1.79
C VAL A 333 4.73 -13.91 2.29
N GLN A 334 4.71 -12.65 2.73
CA GLN A 334 3.49 -11.99 3.18
C GLN A 334 2.47 -11.81 2.04
N THR A 335 2.91 -11.42 0.84
CA THR A 335 2.01 -11.24 -0.32
C THR A 335 1.40 -12.57 -0.70
N ASP A 336 2.20 -13.64 -0.80
CA ASP A 336 1.72 -14.98 -1.11
C ASP A 336 0.70 -15.49 -0.08
N ALA A 337 1.01 -15.35 1.21
CA ALA A 337 0.10 -15.73 2.29
C ALA A 337 -1.22 -14.95 2.24
N GLN A 338 -1.18 -13.66 1.88
CA GLN A 338 -2.40 -12.84 1.79
C GLN A 338 -3.30 -13.23 0.62
N LEU A 339 -2.75 -13.77 -0.47
CA LEU A 339 -3.56 -14.36 -1.55
C LEU A 339 -4.36 -15.58 -1.06
N GLU A 340 -3.91 -16.21 0.02
CA GLU A 340 -4.59 -17.30 0.73
C GLU A 340 -5.39 -16.81 1.95
N ASN A 341 -5.57 -15.49 2.11
CA ASN A 341 -6.24 -14.87 3.25
C ASN A 341 -5.55 -15.14 4.60
N ILE A 342 -4.24 -15.36 4.60
CA ILE A 342 -3.42 -15.55 5.80
C ILE A 342 -2.63 -14.26 6.08
N GLU A 343 -2.77 -13.71 7.27
CA GLU A 343 -2.07 -12.51 7.69
C GLU A 343 -0.77 -12.83 8.44
N LEU A 344 0.36 -12.31 7.97
CA LEU A 344 1.66 -12.45 8.63
C LEU A 344 2.16 -11.06 9.08
N TYR A 345 2.43 -10.90 10.37
CA TYR A 345 2.82 -9.61 10.96
C TYR A 345 4.20 -9.58 11.61
N SER A 346 4.85 -10.74 11.76
CA SER A 346 6.16 -10.85 12.40
C SER A 346 7.13 -11.69 11.57
N LYS A 347 8.43 -11.48 11.80
CA LYS A 347 9.50 -12.33 11.26
C LYS A 347 9.26 -13.80 11.59
N ARG A 348 8.90 -14.07 12.85
CA ARG A 348 8.58 -15.41 13.32
C ARG A 348 7.45 -16.06 12.53
N MET A 349 6.34 -15.35 12.28
CA MET A 349 5.23 -15.89 11.48
C MET A 349 5.63 -16.20 10.02
N VAL A 350 6.55 -15.41 9.46
CA VAL A 350 7.11 -15.69 8.12
C VAL A 350 7.96 -16.96 8.14
N VAL A 351 8.79 -17.14 9.17
CA VAL A 351 9.60 -18.36 9.34
C VAL A 351 8.75 -19.58 9.67
N ASP A 352 7.71 -19.44 10.48
CA ASP A 352 6.76 -20.51 10.80
C ASP A 352 6.01 -20.97 9.53
N ARG A 353 5.76 -20.07 8.57
CA ARG A 353 5.17 -20.40 7.26
C ARG A 353 6.16 -21.13 6.34
N ASP A 354 7.41 -20.67 6.28
CA ASP A 354 8.47 -21.34 5.53
C ASP A 354 9.82 -21.19 6.24
N ASN A 355 10.26 -22.25 6.90
CA ASN A 355 11.47 -22.24 7.73
C ASN A 355 12.74 -21.96 6.90
N ARG A 356 12.72 -22.20 5.59
CA ARG A 356 13.86 -21.89 4.70
C ARG A 356 14.13 -20.39 4.61
N THR A 357 13.17 -19.54 5.01
CA THR A 357 13.31 -18.08 5.04
C THR A 357 14.05 -17.56 6.27
N GLN A 358 14.34 -18.40 7.27
CA GLN A 358 14.96 -17.99 8.52
C GLN A 358 16.27 -17.20 8.33
N PRO A 359 17.24 -17.63 7.49
CA PRO A 359 18.49 -16.88 7.31
C PRO A 359 18.25 -15.47 6.77
N LEU A 360 17.25 -15.32 5.89
CA LEU A 360 16.86 -14.04 5.28
C LEU A 360 16.15 -13.12 6.29
N MET A 361 15.27 -13.68 7.13
CA MET A 361 14.49 -12.93 8.11
C MET A 361 15.34 -12.38 9.26
N TYR A 362 16.27 -13.21 9.75
CA TYR A 362 17.12 -12.86 10.88
C TYR A 362 18.45 -12.23 10.48
N ARG A 363 18.73 -12.12 9.18
CA ARG A 363 19.94 -11.51 8.62
C ARG A 363 21.23 -12.17 9.14
N GLU A 364 21.17 -13.48 9.35
CA GLU A 364 22.31 -14.26 9.82
C GLU A 364 23.31 -14.43 8.66
N MET A 365 24.29 -13.52 8.56
CA MET A 365 25.19 -13.43 7.40
C MET A 365 25.91 -14.75 7.09
N GLU A 366 26.53 -15.37 8.10
CA GLU A 366 27.24 -16.64 7.91
C GLU A 366 26.28 -17.75 7.45
N ASN A 367 25.08 -17.77 8.03
CA ASN A 367 24.04 -18.73 7.64
C ASN A 367 23.59 -18.48 6.19
N MET A 368 23.34 -17.23 5.79
CA MET A 368 23.01 -16.86 4.41
C MET A 368 24.13 -17.23 3.44
N LEU A 369 25.40 -16.99 3.78
CA LEU A 369 26.56 -17.36 2.96
C LEU A 369 26.69 -18.88 2.80
N SER A 370 26.43 -19.64 3.86
CA SER A 370 26.44 -21.10 3.82
C SER A 370 25.23 -21.71 3.10
N ASN A 371 24.13 -20.96 2.96
CA ASN A 371 22.86 -21.41 2.39
C ASN A 371 22.41 -20.54 1.19
N LEU A 372 23.35 -19.93 0.44
CA LEU A 372 23.00 -19.00 -0.63
C LEU A 372 22.05 -19.62 -1.65
N GLU A 373 22.33 -20.85 -2.09
CA GLU A 373 21.50 -21.55 -3.07
C GLU A 373 20.06 -21.75 -2.57
N THR A 374 19.88 -22.20 -1.33
CA THR A 374 18.56 -22.36 -0.71
C THR A 374 17.83 -21.02 -0.58
N CYS A 375 18.50 -19.99 -0.06
CA CYS A 375 17.97 -18.64 0.09
C CYS A 375 17.47 -18.06 -1.24
N PHE A 376 18.25 -18.27 -2.30
CA PHE A 376 17.98 -17.81 -3.66
C PHE A 376 16.81 -18.55 -4.29
N LYS A 377 16.81 -19.88 -4.17
CA LYS A 377 15.73 -20.72 -4.66
C LYS A 377 14.39 -20.31 -4.06
N VAL A 378 14.34 -20.06 -2.75
CA VAL A 378 13.12 -19.68 -2.03
C VAL A 378 12.52 -18.37 -2.58
N LEU A 379 13.33 -17.34 -2.83
CA LEU A 379 12.82 -16.07 -3.34
C LEU A 379 12.27 -16.18 -4.77
N ASN A 380 12.94 -16.94 -5.64
CA ASN A 380 12.45 -17.18 -7.00
C ASN A 380 11.20 -18.09 -7.00
N GLU A 381 11.09 -19.07 -6.09
CA GLU A 381 9.86 -19.85 -5.89
C GLU A 381 8.68 -18.94 -5.51
N TYR A 382 8.84 -18.04 -4.53
CA TYR A 382 7.79 -17.10 -4.16
C TYR A 382 7.44 -16.12 -5.27
N ARG A 383 8.44 -15.60 -5.99
CA ARG A 383 8.20 -14.78 -7.20
C ARG A 383 7.27 -15.52 -8.17
N ASP A 384 7.60 -16.77 -8.50
CA ASP A 384 6.84 -17.55 -9.47
C ASP A 384 5.45 -17.88 -8.95
N MET A 385 5.30 -18.25 -7.67
CA MET A 385 4.01 -18.47 -7.04
C MET A 385 3.11 -17.24 -7.11
N ILE A 386 3.63 -16.06 -6.70
CA ILE A 386 2.88 -14.80 -6.74
C ILE A 386 2.52 -14.47 -8.18
N SER A 387 3.50 -14.37 -9.08
CA SER A 387 3.25 -13.99 -10.48
C SER A 387 2.29 -14.94 -11.17
N ASN A 388 2.37 -16.25 -10.93
CA ASN A 388 1.42 -17.21 -11.49
C ASN A 388 0.01 -16.99 -10.90
N LYS A 389 -0.14 -16.97 -9.57
CA LYS A 389 -1.44 -16.71 -8.92
C LYS A 389 -2.11 -15.43 -9.41
N LEU A 390 -1.33 -14.39 -9.71
CA LEU A 390 -1.87 -13.12 -10.20
C LEU A 390 -2.20 -13.17 -11.70
N LEU A 391 -1.30 -13.68 -12.54
CA LEU A 391 -1.49 -13.67 -13.98
C LEU A 391 -2.51 -14.70 -14.48
N THR A 392 -2.69 -15.82 -13.77
CA THR A 392 -3.67 -16.85 -14.17
C THR A 392 -5.08 -16.57 -13.69
N ASN A 393 -5.22 -15.86 -12.56
CA ASN A 393 -6.52 -15.67 -11.92
C ASN A 393 -7.10 -14.27 -12.10
N LEU A 394 -6.29 -13.28 -12.52
CA LEU A 394 -6.73 -11.90 -12.67
C LEU A 394 -6.62 -11.39 -14.10
N ASN A 395 -7.68 -10.71 -14.52
CA ASN A 395 -7.65 -9.74 -15.59
C ASN A 395 -7.61 -8.34 -14.97
N VAL A 396 -6.81 -7.43 -15.54
CA VAL A 396 -6.71 -6.04 -15.09
C VAL A 396 -6.95 -5.12 -16.27
N GLU A 397 -7.93 -4.24 -16.11
CA GLU A 397 -8.29 -3.22 -17.08
C GLU A 397 -7.91 -1.83 -16.54
N ILE A 398 -7.37 -0.97 -17.40
CA ILE A 398 -6.94 0.38 -17.02
C ILE A 398 -7.98 1.38 -17.49
N ILE A 399 -8.43 2.23 -16.56
CA ILE A 399 -9.32 3.36 -16.85
C ILE A 399 -8.58 4.66 -16.57
N GLU A 400 -8.67 5.62 -17.50
CA GLU A 400 -8.16 6.99 -17.35
C GLU A 400 -6.68 7.06 -16.90
N ASN A 401 -5.86 6.08 -17.33
CA ASN A 401 -4.44 5.94 -16.99
C ASN A 401 -4.12 5.89 -15.49
N THR A 402 -5.10 5.81 -14.60
CA THR A 402 -4.89 5.92 -13.14
C THR A 402 -5.63 4.86 -12.35
N TYR A 403 -6.79 4.42 -12.84
CA TYR A 403 -7.57 3.38 -12.18
C TYR A 403 -7.30 2.02 -12.79
N ASN A 404 -7.24 1.00 -11.94
CA ASN A 404 -7.14 -0.40 -12.36
C ASN A 404 -8.37 -1.13 -11.85
N ILE A 405 -9.14 -1.72 -12.76
CA ILE A 405 -10.22 -2.65 -12.44
C ILE A 405 -9.62 -4.04 -12.38
N PHE A 406 -9.71 -4.67 -11.22
CA PHE A 406 -9.37 -6.06 -11.02
C PHE A 406 -10.60 -6.89 -11.34
N LYS A 407 -10.47 -7.92 -12.19
CA LYS A 407 -11.54 -8.87 -12.53
C LYS A 407 -11.00 -10.29 -12.36
N THR A 408 -11.75 -11.17 -11.71
CA THR A 408 -11.38 -12.58 -11.61
C THR A 408 -11.69 -13.30 -12.94
N ILE A 409 -10.75 -14.10 -13.44
CA ILE A 409 -10.89 -14.82 -14.73
C ILE A 409 -11.87 -16.01 -14.61
N ASP A 410 -11.79 -16.77 -13.51
CA ASP A 410 -12.63 -17.95 -13.29
C ASP A 410 -13.53 -17.79 -12.06
N ILE A 411 -14.84 -17.81 -12.29
CA ILE A 411 -15.89 -17.70 -11.26
C ILE A 411 -16.51 -19.08 -10.99
N SER A 412 -15.87 -20.18 -11.40
CA SER A 412 -16.42 -21.53 -11.28
C SER A 412 -15.90 -22.26 -10.03
N LYS A 413 -16.76 -22.23 -9.00
CA LYS A 413 -16.91 -23.16 -7.86
C LYS A 413 -16.14 -22.93 -6.56
N GLU A 414 -14.90 -22.40 -6.53
CA GLU A 414 -14.24 -22.11 -5.24
C GLU A 414 -13.45 -20.79 -5.28
N MET A 415 -14.15 -19.67 -5.02
CA MET A 415 -13.49 -18.36 -4.92
C MET A 415 -12.90 -18.17 -3.53
N SER A 416 -11.57 -18.12 -3.42
CA SER A 416 -10.91 -17.63 -2.20
C SER A 416 -11.31 -16.18 -1.90
N SER A 417 -11.07 -15.71 -0.66
CA SER A 417 -11.31 -14.31 -0.26
C SER A 417 -10.63 -13.30 -1.21
N PHE A 418 -9.47 -13.67 -1.77
CA PHE A 418 -8.78 -12.87 -2.78
C PHE A 418 -9.58 -12.76 -4.07
N HIS A 419 -10.01 -13.88 -4.66
CA HIS A 419 -10.83 -13.90 -5.88
C HIS A 419 -12.13 -13.12 -5.70
N GLN A 420 -12.72 -13.23 -4.51
CA GLN A 420 -13.93 -12.52 -4.13
C GLN A 420 -13.75 -11.00 -4.14
N GLN A 421 -12.66 -10.50 -3.54
CA GLN A 421 -12.35 -9.07 -3.54
C GLN A 421 -11.91 -8.59 -4.93
N CYS A 422 -11.24 -9.42 -5.73
CA CYS A 422 -10.83 -9.08 -7.09
C CYS A 422 -11.98 -9.06 -8.11
N ASN A 423 -13.23 -9.30 -7.72
CA ASN A 423 -14.33 -9.28 -8.66
C ASN A 423 -14.83 -7.86 -8.95
N SER A 424 -14.20 -7.21 -9.92
CA SER A 424 -14.47 -5.85 -10.39
C SER A 424 -14.15 -4.75 -9.39
N MET A 425 -13.14 -4.96 -8.54
CA MET A 425 -12.68 -3.94 -7.60
C MET A 425 -11.83 -2.88 -8.31
N LEU A 426 -12.08 -1.60 -7.99
CA LEU A 426 -11.39 -0.46 -8.61
C LEU A 426 -10.36 0.12 -7.64
N ILE A 427 -9.10 0.15 -8.06
CA ILE A 427 -8.00 0.78 -7.33
C ILE A 427 -7.55 2.04 -8.05
N ASP A 428 -7.50 3.16 -7.33
CA ASP A 428 -6.76 4.35 -7.75
C ASP A 428 -5.28 4.10 -7.51
N MET A 429 -4.53 3.80 -8.58
CA MET A 429 -3.11 3.44 -8.50
C MET A 429 -2.21 4.64 -8.17
N LYS A 430 -2.69 5.87 -8.36
CA LYS A 430 -1.95 7.09 -8.06
C LYS A 430 -2.02 7.40 -6.57
N ARG A 431 -3.21 7.27 -5.96
CA ARG A 431 -3.45 7.51 -4.53
C ARG A 431 -3.34 6.24 -3.67
N GLU A 432 -3.25 5.08 -4.29
CA GLU A 432 -3.19 3.76 -3.65
C GLU A 432 -4.30 3.52 -2.64
N ARG A 433 -5.52 3.71 -3.11
CA ARG A 433 -6.74 3.49 -2.34
C ARG A 433 -7.76 2.76 -3.18
N VAL A 434 -8.70 2.12 -2.50
CA VAL A 434 -9.90 1.60 -3.16
C VAL A 434 -10.76 2.78 -3.56
N ALA A 435 -11.10 2.84 -4.85
CA ALA A 435 -12.07 3.80 -5.37
C ALA A 435 -13.47 3.19 -5.44
N CYS A 436 -13.57 1.88 -5.68
CA CYS A 436 -14.83 1.14 -5.74
C CYS A 436 -14.65 -0.26 -5.16
N CYS A 437 -15.50 -0.64 -4.21
CA CYS A 437 -15.63 -2.02 -3.72
C CYS A 437 -17.06 -2.53 -3.98
N PRO A 438 -17.32 -3.11 -5.15
CA PRO A 438 -18.61 -3.73 -5.44
C PRO A 438 -18.94 -4.86 -4.45
N PRO A 439 -20.22 -5.25 -4.33
CA PRO A 439 -20.66 -6.34 -3.47
C PRO A 439 -19.85 -7.61 -3.74
N ILE A 440 -19.32 -8.18 -2.66
CA ILE A 440 -18.60 -9.44 -2.71
C ILE A 440 -19.61 -10.55 -2.95
N PHE A 441 -19.57 -11.13 -4.15
CA PHE A 441 -20.53 -12.15 -4.56
C PHE A 441 -20.05 -13.54 -4.11
N LEU A 442 -20.65 -14.06 -3.04
CA LEU A 442 -20.59 -15.51 -2.75
C LEU A 442 -21.55 -16.21 -3.71
N LYS A 443 -21.03 -16.74 -4.81
CA LYS A 443 -21.80 -17.51 -5.78
C LYS A 443 -22.32 -18.79 -5.12
N THR A 444 -23.54 -18.73 -4.56
CA THR A 444 -24.59 -19.75 -4.42
C THR A 444 -24.27 -21.20 -3.98
N HIS A 445 -23.02 -21.60 -3.76
CA HIS A 445 -22.64 -22.91 -3.23
C HIS A 445 -22.35 -22.85 -1.73
N LEU A 446 -23.21 -22.18 -0.96
CA LEU A 446 -23.47 -22.62 0.41
C LEU A 446 -24.30 -23.89 0.28
N ASP A 447 -23.62 -24.96 -0.11
CA ASP A 447 -24.12 -26.31 0.03
C ASP A 447 -24.54 -26.44 1.49
N SER A 448 -25.77 -26.89 1.74
CA SER A 448 -26.34 -27.06 3.08
C SER A 448 -25.52 -27.98 4.02
N SER A 449 -24.40 -28.53 3.53
CA SER A 449 -23.47 -29.44 4.20
C SER A 449 -22.24 -28.77 4.81
N LEU A 450 -21.92 -27.50 4.48
CA LEU A 450 -20.85 -26.77 5.18
C LEU A 450 -21.38 -26.27 6.54
N SER A 451 -21.05 -27.02 7.60
CA SER A 451 -21.34 -26.64 8.98
C SER A 451 -20.85 -25.22 9.25
N LEU A 452 -21.79 -24.31 9.49
CA LEU A 452 -21.57 -22.88 9.73
C LEU A 452 -20.61 -22.55 10.90
N GLU A 453 -20.19 -23.54 11.69
CA GLU A 453 -19.35 -23.35 12.87
C GLU A 453 -17.88 -23.07 12.56
N SER A 454 -17.37 -23.39 11.35
CA SER A 454 -15.95 -23.18 11.01
C SER A 454 -15.65 -21.88 10.27
N LEU A 455 -16.67 -21.11 9.87
CA LEU A 455 -16.49 -19.81 9.24
C LEU A 455 -16.29 -18.74 10.32
N GLN A 456 -15.04 -18.50 10.71
CA GLN A 456 -14.63 -17.38 11.60
C GLN A 456 -14.93 -15.98 11.01
N HIS A 457 -15.62 -15.87 9.88
CA HIS A 457 -16.03 -14.60 9.29
C HIS A 457 -17.39 -14.15 9.85
N SER A 458 -17.35 -13.63 11.07
CA SER A 458 -18.50 -13.05 11.79
C SER A 458 -19.07 -11.76 11.17
N THR A 459 -18.55 -11.27 10.04
CA THR A 459 -18.85 -9.93 9.52
C THR A 459 -19.80 -9.89 8.33
N ILE A 460 -20.03 -10.99 7.60
CA ILE A 460 -21.22 -11.06 6.74
C ILE A 460 -22.34 -11.49 7.68
N GLU A 461 -22.93 -10.52 8.38
CA GLU A 461 -24.21 -10.74 9.05
C GLU A 461 -25.10 -11.49 8.06
N LYS A 462 -25.68 -12.61 8.49
CA LYS A 462 -26.65 -13.36 7.71
C LYS A 462 -27.72 -12.36 7.29
N LEU A 463 -27.69 -11.94 6.03
CA LEU A 463 -28.82 -11.28 5.44
C LEU A 463 -29.91 -12.34 5.38
N GLU A 464 -30.81 -12.30 6.35
CA GLU A 464 -31.96 -13.21 6.41
C GLU A 464 -32.94 -12.77 5.32
N PHE A 465 -32.95 -13.49 4.21
CA PHE A 465 -33.97 -13.33 3.19
C PHE A 465 -35.20 -14.13 3.61
N SER A 466 -36.37 -13.51 3.48
CA SER A 466 -37.64 -14.17 3.77
C SER A 466 -37.96 -15.33 2.81
N SER A 467 -37.27 -15.42 1.66
CA SER A 467 -37.37 -16.55 0.73
C SER A 467 -36.10 -16.76 -0.11
N GLU A 468 -35.95 -17.96 -0.66
CA GLU A 468 -34.90 -18.27 -1.65
C GLU A 468 -35.06 -17.45 -2.92
N GLU A 469 -36.28 -17.06 -3.29
CA GLU A 469 -36.55 -16.21 -4.46
C GLU A 469 -36.09 -14.76 -4.22
N HIS A 470 -36.28 -14.19 -3.03
CA HIS A 470 -35.69 -12.89 -2.69
C HIS A 470 -34.17 -12.96 -2.73
N ARG A 471 -33.60 -14.05 -2.20
CA ARG A 471 -32.16 -14.29 -2.33
C ARG A 471 -31.76 -14.41 -3.80
N LYS A 472 -32.49 -15.13 -4.66
CA LYS A 472 -32.17 -15.19 -6.10
C LYS A 472 -32.35 -13.84 -6.78
N LEU A 473 -33.36 -13.06 -6.42
CA LEU A 473 -33.58 -11.74 -7.00
C LEU A 473 -32.47 -10.77 -6.61
N PHE A 474 -31.99 -10.83 -5.37
CA PHE A 474 -30.89 -9.99 -4.92
C PHE A 474 -29.53 -10.56 -5.32
N PHE A 475 -29.35 -11.87 -5.54
CA PHE A 475 -28.06 -12.54 -5.73
C PHE A 475 -27.85 -13.31 -7.06
N ASP A 476 -28.83 -13.38 -7.96
CA ASP A 476 -28.67 -13.95 -9.31
C ASP A 476 -28.11 -12.90 -10.29
N TYR A 477 -26.87 -12.51 -10.01
CA TYR A 477 -26.16 -11.48 -10.76
C TYR A 477 -25.68 -11.93 -12.14
N SER A 478 -25.96 -13.18 -12.53
CA SER A 478 -25.54 -13.71 -13.83
C SER A 478 -26.28 -13.05 -15.01
N LYS A 479 -27.45 -12.45 -14.74
CA LYS A 479 -28.33 -11.85 -15.75
C LYS A 479 -28.55 -10.36 -15.56
N ASP A 480 -28.17 -9.81 -14.40
CA ASP A 480 -28.49 -8.44 -14.03
C ASP A 480 -27.38 -7.45 -14.38
N LEU A 481 -27.82 -6.26 -14.74
CA LEU A 481 -26.96 -5.10 -14.89
C LEU A 481 -26.75 -4.44 -13.53
N ILE A 482 -25.52 -4.58 -13.00
CA ILE A 482 -25.09 -3.95 -11.74
C ILE A 482 -24.09 -2.84 -12.06
N GLY A 483 -24.33 -1.67 -11.48
CA GLY A 483 -23.39 -0.56 -11.46
C GLY A 483 -22.97 -0.21 -10.04
N SER A 484 -21.68 0.07 -9.82
CA SER A 484 -21.17 0.54 -8.53
C SER A 484 -20.56 1.93 -8.65
N SER A 485 -20.93 2.83 -7.76
CA SER A 485 -20.44 4.21 -7.80
C SER A 485 -19.01 4.33 -7.28
N TYR A 486 -18.27 5.27 -7.86
CA TYR A 486 -16.96 5.70 -7.36
C TYR A 486 -16.77 7.19 -7.58
N TRP A 487 -15.98 7.84 -6.72
CA TRP A 487 -15.62 9.25 -6.91
C TRP A 487 -14.38 9.38 -7.80
N ASN A 488 -14.57 9.93 -8.99
CA ASN A 488 -13.49 10.44 -9.83
C ASN A 488 -13.14 11.88 -9.41
N SER A 489 -11.97 12.40 -9.78
CA SER A 489 -11.43 13.70 -9.31
C SER A 489 -12.41 14.86 -9.27
N SER A 490 -13.41 14.88 -10.16
CA SER A 490 -14.41 15.93 -10.29
C SER A 490 -15.87 15.45 -10.35
N ASP A 491 -16.13 14.15 -10.47
CA ASP A 491 -17.49 13.64 -10.69
C ASP A 491 -17.65 12.19 -10.19
N ILE A 492 -18.89 11.71 -10.11
CA ILE A 492 -19.21 10.32 -9.81
C ILE A 492 -19.18 9.47 -11.08
N GLY A 493 -18.26 8.51 -11.08
CA GLY A 493 -18.25 7.44 -12.06
C GLY A 493 -19.10 6.26 -11.61
N VAL A 494 -19.48 5.42 -12.59
CA VAL A 494 -20.21 4.17 -12.35
C VAL A 494 -19.46 3.04 -13.02
N LEU A 495 -18.97 2.11 -12.21
CA LEU A 495 -18.29 0.90 -12.64
C LEU A 495 -19.30 -0.18 -12.98
N LYS A 496 -19.23 -0.71 -14.20
CA LYS A 496 -20.06 -1.81 -14.69
C LYS A 496 -19.48 -3.16 -14.26
N MET A 497 -20.31 -4.06 -13.73
CA MET A 497 -19.87 -5.40 -13.31
C MET A 497 -19.87 -6.43 -14.46
N ASN A 498 -20.85 -6.35 -15.37
CA ASN A 498 -21.10 -7.37 -16.40
C ASN A 498 -21.01 -6.77 -17.81
N GLU A 499 -20.14 -7.29 -18.66
CA GLU A 499 -19.86 -6.76 -20.01
C GLU A 499 -20.59 -7.48 -21.15
N GLN A 500 -21.47 -8.44 -20.85
CA GLN A 500 -21.99 -9.33 -21.90
C GLN A 500 -22.92 -8.66 -22.92
N ASP A 501 -23.40 -7.43 -22.68
CA ASP A 501 -24.23 -6.69 -23.63
C ASP A 501 -23.97 -5.18 -23.58
N SER A 502 -23.45 -4.61 -24.68
CA SER A 502 -22.94 -3.23 -24.74
C SER A 502 -24.06 -2.18 -24.71
N THR A 503 -25.24 -2.51 -25.24
CA THR A 503 -26.36 -1.56 -25.38
C THR A 503 -27.11 -1.35 -24.07
N SER A 504 -27.53 -2.44 -23.43
CA SER A 504 -28.23 -2.42 -22.15
C SER A 504 -27.36 -1.84 -21.02
N SER A 505 -26.05 -2.09 -21.08
CA SER A 505 -25.04 -1.51 -20.18
C SER A 505 -24.91 0.01 -20.29
N GLN A 506 -25.06 0.59 -21.48
CA GLN A 506 -25.00 2.03 -21.68
C GLN A 506 -26.24 2.73 -21.11
N HIS A 507 -27.40 2.10 -21.24
CA HIS A 507 -28.64 2.59 -20.62
C HIS A 507 -28.59 2.56 -19.09
N LEU A 508 -28.10 1.46 -18.48
CA LEU A 508 -27.86 1.39 -17.03
C LEU A 508 -26.96 2.53 -16.56
N TYR A 509 -25.82 2.71 -17.23
CA TYR A 509 -24.85 3.73 -16.89
C TYR A 509 -25.48 5.12 -16.93
N LEU A 510 -26.17 5.47 -18.01
CA LEU A 510 -26.85 6.75 -18.13
C LEU A 510 -27.95 6.92 -17.08
N LYS A 511 -28.71 5.86 -16.76
CA LYS A 511 -29.72 5.92 -15.69
C LYS A 511 -29.11 6.16 -14.32
N ILE A 512 -28.06 5.43 -13.93
CA ILE A 512 -27.38 5.63 -12.64
C ILE A 512 -26.74 7.02 -12.63
N GLN A 513 -26.03 7.41 -13.69
CA GLN A 513 -25.37 8.71 -13.75
C GLN A 513 -26.40 9.84 -13.69
N ASN A 514 -27.51 9.75 -14.42
CA ASN A 514 -28.60 10.73 -14.35
C ASN A 514 -29.29 10.71 -12.99
N PHE A 515 -29.50 9.54 -12.39
CA PHE A 515 -30.06 9.43 -11.04
C PHE A 515 -29.15 10.12 -10.02
N MET A 516 -27.86 9.80 -10.04
CA MET A 516 -26.86 10.40 -9.16
C MET A 516 -26.80 11.91 -9.42
N HIS A 517 -26.69 12.36 -10.67
CA HIS A 517 -26.67 13.77 -11.03
C HIS A 517 -27.95 14.53 -10.67
N GLN A 518 -29.14 13.98 -10.91
CA GLN A 518 -30.39 14.61 -10.49
C GLN A 518 -30.49 14.72 -8.97
N THR A 519 -30.13 13.64 -8.27
CA THR A 519 -30.16 13.61 -6.80
C THR A 519 -29.10 14.53 -6.20
N LEU A 520 -27.93 14.66 -6.83
CA LEU A 520 -26.80 15.46 -6.34
C LEU A 520 -26.86 16.93 -6.75
N ASN A 521 -27.39 17.24 -7.93
CA ASN A 521 -27.55 18.63 -8.40
C ASN A 521 -28.60 19.39 -7.59
N ASP A 522 -29.56 18.69 -6.96
CA ASP A 522 -30.54 19.30 -6.06
C ASP A 522 -29.99 19.63 -4.66
N GLY A 523 -28.73 19.33 -4.33
CA GLY A 523 -28.19 19.81 -3.06
C GLY A 523 -26.75 19.41 -2.74
N GLN A 524 -25.96 20.42 -2.34
CA GLN A 524 -24.69 20.32 -1.61
C GLN A 524 -24.75 19.29 -0.45
N LEU A 525 -25.94 19.08 0.12
CA LEU A 525 -26.27 18.08 1.13
C LEU A 525 -26.05 16.63 0.67
N VAL A 526 -26.42 16.24 -0.56
CA VAL A 526 -26.38 14.82 -0.97
C VAL A 526 -24.93 14.35 -1.15
N HIS A 527 -24.03 15.21 -1.63
CA HIS A 527 -22.59 14.89 -1.65
C HIS A 527 -22.03 14.72 -0.23
N GLU A 528 -22.48 15.54 0.73
CA GLU A 528 -22.11 15.38 2.15
C GLU A 528 -22.70 14.11 2.77
N TYR A 529 -23.92 13.70 2.40
CA TYR A 529 -24.61 12.53 2.95
C TYR A 529 -24.14 11.21 2.36
N LEU A 530 -24.02 11.11 1.03
CA LEU A 530 -23.56 9.89 0.39
C LEU A 530 -22.07 9.68 0.60
N ASN A 531 -21.28 10.75 0.79
CA ASN A 531 -19.85 10.66 1.02
C ASN A 531 -19.18 9.58 0.15
N VAL A 532 -19.42 9.65 -1.16
CA VAL A 532 -18.98 8.66 -2.16
C VAL A 532 -17.46 8.53 -2.27
N LYS A 533 -16.71 9.36 -1.53
CA LYS A 533 -15.26 9.23 -1.34
C LYS A 533 -14.91 8.09 -0.39
N ASP A 534 -15.78 7.83 0.58
CA ASP A 534 -15.59 6.85 1.64
C ASP A 534 -16.56 5.67 1.52
N TYR A 535 -17.53 5.74 0.61
CA TYR A 535 -18.51 4.68 0.36
C TYR A 535 -18.65 4.32 -1.12
N THR A 536 -18.82 3.03 -1.39
CA THR A 536 -19.32 2.51 -2.67
C THR A 536 -20.78 2.15 -2.55
N TYR A 537 -21.61 2.67 -3.47
CA TYR A 537 -23.01 2.30 -3.58
C TYR A 537 -23.22 1.47 -4.82
N SER A 538 -23.85 0.31 -4.67
CA SER A 538 -24.07 -0.60 -5.79
C SER A 538 -25.55 -0.76 -6.05
N PHE A 539 -25.90 -0.59 -7.32
CA PHE A 539 -27.28 -0.53 -7.78
C PHE A 539 -27.54 -1.61 -8.83
N LYS A 540 -28.78 -2.09 -8.85
CA LYS A 540 -29.33 -2.97 -9.91
C LYS A 540 -30.54 -2.29 -10.51
N ILE A 541 -30.74 -2.47 -11.81
CA ILE A 541 -32.00 -2.11 -12.46
C ILE A 541 -32.93 -3.32 -12.49
N LEU A 542 -34.17 -3.13 -12.06
CA LEU A 542 -35.23 -4.11 -12.19
C LEU A 542 -36.48 -3.39 -12.70
N ASN A 543 -37.01 -3.81 -13.86
CA ASN A 543 -38.21 -3.21 -14.46
C ASN A 543 -38.13 -1.67 -14.58
N ASP A 544 -36.99 -1.16 -15.06
CA ASP A 544 -36.66 0.27 -15.16
C ASP A 544 -36.43 1.04 -13.85
N ASP A 545 -36.70 0.44 -12.69
CA ASP A 545 -36.43 1.00 -11.37
C ASP A 545 -34.98 0.77 -10.93
N LEU A 546 -34.43 1.72 -10.17
CA LEU A 546 -33.09 1.63 -9.59
C LEU A 546 -33.16 1.14 -8.14
N ILE A 547 -32.57 -0.02 -7.87
CA ILE A 547 -32.55 -0.65 -6.56
C ILE A 547 -31.14 -0.53 -5.97
N LEU A 548 -31.01 0.06 -4.79
CA LEU A 548 -29.77 0.04 -4.03
C LEU A 548 -29.60 -1.33 -3.37
N ILE A 549 -28.57 -2.07 -3.78
CA ILE A 549 -28.30 -3.45 -3.32
C ILE A 549 -27.37 -3.43 -2.10
N SER A 550 -26.34 -2.59 -2.13
CA SER A 550 -25.31 -2.58 -1.10
C SER A 550 -24.63 -1.23 -0.96
N CYS A 551 -24.14 -0.97 0.25
CA CYS A 551 -23.26 0.15 0.56
C CYS A 551 -22.02 -0.40 1.27
N CYS A 552 -20.84 -0.21 0.68
CA CYS A 552 -19.56 -0.60 1.26
C CYS A 552 -18.85 0.62 1.84
N ASP A 553 -18.50 0.59 3.13
CA ASP A 553 -17.58 1.54 3.77
C ASP A 553 -16.16 1.20 3.31
N LEU A 554 -15.56 2.05 2.49
CA LEU A 554 -14.23 1.85 1.89
C LEU A 554 -13.09 1.99 2.90
N ILE A 555 -13.33 2.69 4.02
CA ILE A 555 -12.33 2.90 5.08
C ILE A 555 -12.26 1.63 5.93
N ALA A 556 -13.42 1.19 6.45
CA ALA A 556 -13.49 -0.02 7.26
C ALA A 556 -13.49 -1.31 6.41
N PHE A 557 -13.61 -1.16 5.10
CA PHE A 557 -13.80 -2.24 4.12
C PHE A 557 -14.93 -3.19 4.54
N LYS A 558 -16.06 -2.60 4.97
CA LYS A 558 -17.21 -3.31 5.57
C LYS A 558 -18.51 -2.93 4.89
N PHE A 559 -19.30 -3.93 4.51
CA PHE A 559 -20.65 -3.71 4.00
C PHE A 559 -21.60 -3.31 5.13
N ARG A 560 -22.43 -2.29 4.86
CA ARG A 560 -23.47 -1.83 5.78
C ARG A 560 -24.65 -2.78 5.75
N THR A 561 -25.23 -3.01 6.92
CA THR A 561 -26.46 -3.79 7.06
C THR A 561 -27.64 -3.00 6.48
N PRO A 562 -28.75 -3.64 6.08
CA PRO A 562 -29.92 -2.93 5.56
C PRO A 562 -30.42 -1.84 6.50
N ASN A 563 -30.43 -2.08 7.82
CA ASN A 563 -30.81 -1.08 8.82
C ASN A 563 -29.83 0.10 8.88
N GLN A 564 -28.53 -0.16 8.73
CA GLN A 564 -27.52 0.90 8.65
C GLN A 564 -27.68 1.72 7.37
N ILE A 565 -27.97 1.08 6.24
CA ILE A 565 -28.28 1.76 4.97
C ILE A 565 -29.53 2.61 5.18
N GLN A 566 -30.62 2.06 5.69
CA GLN A 566 -31.85 2.80 5.95
C GLN A 566 -31.60 4.00 6.86
N THR A 567 -30.84 3.83 7.94
CA THR A 567 -30.47 4.92 8.86
C THR A 567 -29.65 6.00 8.15
N LEU A 568 -28.69 5.60 7.31
CA LEU A 568 -27.86 6.51 6.52
C LEU A 568 -28.69 7.35 5.54
N PHE A 569 -29.72 6.73 4.94
CA PHE A 569 -30.58 7.36 3.95
C PHE A 569 -31.81 8.05 4.55
N THR A 570 -32.18 7.79 5.82
CA THR A 570 -33.35 8.37 6.48
C THR A 570 -33.44 9.89 6.35
N PRO A 571 -32.35 10.68 6.49
CA PRO A 571 -32.40 12.14 6.36
C PRO A 571 -32.79 12.64 4.95
N ILE A 572 -32.53 11.83 3.92
CA ILE A 572 -32.77 12.17 2.51
C ILE A 572 -33.87 11.31 1.86
N LEU A 573 -34.45 10.38 2.62
CA LEU A 573 -35.49 9.47 2.16
C LEU A 573 -36.67 10.21 1.51
N PRO A 574 -37.21 11.31 2.08
CA PRO A 574 -38.32 12.04 1.45
C PRO A 574 -38.04 12.55 0.04
N GLN A 575 -36.76 12.81 -0.27
CA GLN A 575 -36.31 13.24 -1.60
C GLN A 575 -36.06 12.04 -2.54
N LEU A 576 -35.76 10.87 -1.97
CA LEU A 576 -35.40 9.64 -2.68
C LEU A 576 -36.56 8.67 -2.91
N CYS A 577 -37.61 8.70 -2.08
CA CYS A 577 -38.70 7.72 -2.07
C CYS A 577 -39.50 7.65 -3.39
N SER A 578 -39.35 8.61 -4.30
CA SER A 578 -39.94 8.51 -5.64
C SER A 578 -39.07 7.77 -6.66
N LYS A 579 -37.81 7.42 -6.33
CA LYS A 579 -36.80 6.96 -7.31
C LYS A 579 -35.91 5.78 -6.87
N ILE A 580 -35.79 5.47 -5.57
CA ILE A 580 -35.05 4.30 -5.06
C ILE A 580 -35.97 3.43 -4.22
N LEU A 581 -36.00 2.13 -4.53
CA LEU A 581 -36.54 1.12 -3.62
C LEU A 581 -35.43 0.63 -2.69
N LEU A 582 -35.59 0.85 -1.38
CA LEU A 582 -34.73 0.20 -0.39
C LEU A 582 -35.07 -1.29 -0.31
N PRO A 583 -34.11 -2.17 0.04
CA PRO A 583 -34.36 -3.61 0.17
C PRO A 583 -35.54 -3.94 1.09
N SER A 584 -35.72 -3.20 2.18
CA SER A 584 -36.86 -3.35 3.12
C SER A 584 -38.20 -3.06 2.45
N ASP A 585 -38.25 -2.01 1.64
CA ASP A 585 -39.48 -1.48 1.05
C ASP A 585 -39.89 -2.33 -0.15
N PHE A 586 -38.91 -2.88 -0.88
CA PHE A 586 -39.11 -3.85 -1.95
C PHE A 586 -39.76 -5.14 -1.44
N ILE A 587 -39.31 -5.66 -0.29
CA ILE A 587 -39.89 -6.85 0.34
C ILE A 587 -41.37 -6.59 0.72
N GLN A 588 -41.69 -5.39 1.22
CA GLN A 588 -43.05 -5.03 1.57
C GLN A 588 -43.95 -4.82 0.33
N THR A 589 -43.46 -4.13 -0.71
CA THR A 589 -44.24 -3.90 -1.95
C THR A 589 -44.48 -5.19 -2.72
N GLN A 590 -43.50 -6.10 -2.79
CA GLN A 590 -43.72 -7.43 -3.36
C GLN A 590 -44.61 -8.30 -2.49
N GLN A 591 -44.59 -8.17 -1.16
CA GLN A 591 -45.60 -8.82 -0.32
C GLN A 591 -47.00 -8.35 -0.69
N VAL A 592 -47.22 -7.06 -0.96
CA VAL A 592 -48.52 -6.52 -1.40
C VAL A 592 -48.91 -7.04 -2.79
N SER A 593 -48.00 -7.06 -3.78
CA SER A 593 -48.31 -7.60 -5.11
C SER A 593 -48.48 -9.13 -5.11
N PHE A 594 -47.78 -9.84 -4.23
CA PHE A 594 -48.01 -11.27 -3.98
C PHE A 594 -49.31 -11.52 -3.19
N GLN A 595 -49.74 -10.60 -2.33
CA GLN A 595 -51.03 -10.67 -1.64
C GLN A 595 -52.18 -10.55 -2.65
N GLU A 596 -52.03 -9.70 -3.68
CA GLU A 596 -53.00 -9.57 -4.77
C GLU A 596 -53.01 -10.80 -5.70
N MET A 597 -51.88 -11.51 -5.87
CA MET A 597 -51.81 -12.80 -6.56
C MET A 597 -52.26 -14.00 -5.70
N LYS A 598 -52.38 -13.85 -4.37
CA LYS A 598 -52.77 -14.91 -3.42
C LYS A 598 -54.27 -15.04 -3.17
N ASN A 599 -55.12 -14.43 -3.99
CA ASN A 599 -56.57 -14.63 -3.93
C ASN A 599 -57.07 -16.02 -4.40
N HIS A 600 -56.17 -17.01 -4.54
CA HIS A 600 -56.54 -18.41 -4.61
C HIS A 600 -55.78 -19.25 -3.57
N SER A 601 -56.56 -19.77 -2.62
CA SER A 601 -56.29 -20.82 -1.62
C SER A 601 -55.67 -20.39 -0.27
N ASN A 602 -56.41 -20.74 0.78
CA ASN A 602 -56.24 -20.44 2.21
C ASN A 602 -54.94 -21.01 2.80
N PHE A 603 -54.22 -20.23 3.62
CA PHE A 603 -53.52 -20.71 4.82
C PHE A 603 -53.24 -19.57 5.83
N ILE A 604 -53.21 -19.95 7.10
CA ILE A 604 -53.27 -19.14 8.34
C ILE A 604 -51.89 -18.56 8.73
N TYR A 605 -51.91 -17.36 9.32
CA TYR A 605 -50.80 -16.55 9.82
C TYR A 605 -50.08 -17.16 11.04
N HIS A 606 -48.78 -16.83 11.21
CA HIS A 606 -48.15 -16.68 12.54
C HIS A 606 -47.19 -15.49 12.55
N ALA A 607 -47.21 -14.77 13.66
CA ALA A 607 -46.62 -13.45 13.89
C ALA A 607 -45.13 -13.47 14.23
N ASN A 608 -44.40 -12.43 13.79
CA ASN A 608 -43.45 -11.67 14.61
C ASN A 608 -43.24 -10.30 13.95
N GLY A 609 -43.57 -9.26 14.72
CA GLY A 609 -44.02 -7.97 14.20
C GLY A 609 -42.94 -7.06 13.62
N HIS A 610 -43.40 -6.20 12.71
CA HIS A 610 -42.83 -4.88 12.45
C HIS A 610 -43.96 -3.90 12.11
N PHE A 611 -43.79 -2.65 12.55
CA PHE A 611 -44.77 -1.58 12.51
C PHE A 611 -45.07 -1.10 11.08
N ILE A 612 -46.33 -0.75 10.83
CA ILE A 612 -46.79 0.00 9.65
C ILE A 612 -47.24 1.38 10.14
N PHE A 613 -46.64 2.45 9.61
CA PHE A 613 -47.27 3.76 9.61
C PHE A 613 -48.02 3.93 8.28
N THR A 614 -49.35 3.91 8.34
CA THR A 614 -50.19 4.42 7.26
C THR A 614 -50.47 5.90 7.53
N SER A 615 -50.02 6.81 6.69
CA SER A 615 -50.68 8.11 6.57
C SER A 615 -51.77 7.99 5.52
N SER A 616 -53.02 7.92 5.96
CA SER A 616 -54.18 8.09 5.10
C SER A 616 -54.40 9.57 4.77
N MET A 617 -54.52 9.84 3.46
CA MET A 617 -55.43 10.79 2.80
C MET A 617 -55.40 12.27 3.21
N HIS A 618 -55.01 13.14 2.28
CA HIS A 618 -55.94 13.55 1.21
C HIS A 618 -55.24 13.77 -0.12
#